data_AF-I0JHQ9-F1
#
_entry.id   AF-I0JHQ9-F1
#
_cell.length_a   1.000
_cell.length_b   1.000
_cell.length_c   1.000
_cell.angle_alpha   90.00
_cell.angle_beta   90.00
_cell.angle_gamma   90.00
#
_symmetry.space_group_name_H-M   'P 1'
#
loop_
_entity.id
_entity.type
_entity.pdbx_description
1 polymer ?
#
loop_
_entity_poly.entity_id
_entity_poly.type
_entity_poly.pdbx_seq_one_letter_code
_entity_poly.pdbx_strand_id
1 'polypeptide(L)' 'MSRARMDFFARELHIFDVTQQLYKINVPVWIAAGKYDVQCPVEFSIEMHHYLTSLKKVTTILFLKRKNVSNKN' A
#
# COMPACT_ATOMS: atom_id res chain seq x y z
N MET A 1 1.09 -13.44 -21.37
CA MET A 1 0.14 -14.26 -20.58
C MET A 1 -0.85 -14.92 -21.53
N SER A 2 -1.19 -16.21 -21.34
CA SER A 2 -2.22 -16.87 -22.15
C SER A 2 -3.63 -16.42 -21.71
N ARG A 3 -4.59 -16.43 -22.64
CA ARG A 3 -5.96 -15.95 -22.39
C ARG A 3 -6.65 -16.72 -21.26
N ALA A 4 -6.55 -18.05 -21.27
CA ALA A 4 -7.12 -18.90 -20.23
C ALA A 4 -6.60 -18.57 -18.81
N ARG A 5 -5.31 -18.20 -18.70
CA ARG A 5 -4.71 -17.81 -17.42
C ARG A 5 -5.22 -16.44 -16.96
N MET A 6 -5.41 -15.48 -17.87
CA MET A 6 -5.98 -14.18 -17.52
C MET A 6 -7.45 -14.28 -17.11
N ASP A 7 -8.24 -15.10 -17.82
CA ASP A 7 -9.65 -15.31 -17.51
C ASP A 7 -9.84 -15.98 -16.14
N PHE A 8 -8.91 -16.84 -15.72
CA PHE A 8 -8.91 -17.43 -14.37
C PHE A 8 -8.69 -16.36 -13.29
N PHE A 9 -7.66 -15.53 -13.42
CA PHE A 9 -7.38 -14.47 -12.45
C PHE A 9 -8.45 -13.38 -12.42
N ALA A 10 -9.04 -13.05 -13.57
CA ALA A 10 -10.12 -12.05 -13.64
C ALA A 10 -11.33 -12.46 -12.79
N ARG A 11 -11.65 -13.76 -12.71
CA ARG A 11 -12.74 -14.26 -11.88
C ARG A 11 -12.42 -14.21 -10.39
N GLU A 12 -11.19 -14.48 -10.01
CA GLU A 12 -10.76 -14.53 -8.60
C GLU A 12 -10.38 -13.17 -8.03
N LEU A 13 -10.28 -12.12 -8.87
CA LEU A 13 -9.81 -10.80 -8.47
C LEU A 13 -10.56 -10.24 -7.24
N HIS A 14 -11.88 -10.47 -7.15
CA HIS A 14 -12.70 -10.02 -6.03
C HIS A 14 -12.35 -10.70 -4.69
N ILE A 15 -11.75 -11.90 -4.73
CA ILE A 15 -11.32 -12.64 -3.54
C ILE A 15 -10.04 -12.00 -2.97
N PHE A 16 -9.21 -11.41 -3.84
CA PHE A 16 -7.94 -10.78 -3.46
C PHE A 16 -8.08 -9.33 -3.02
N ASP A 17 -9.23 -8.70 -3.28
CA ASP A 17 -9.51 -7.36 -2.77
C ASP A 17 -9.82 -7.39 -1.26
N VAL A 18 -8.83 -6.97 -0.47
CA VAL A 18 -8.92 -6.88 0.99
C VAL A 18 -9.15 -5.45 1.48
N THR A 19 -9.36 -4.47 0.59
CA THR A 19 -9.54 -3.04 0.96
C THR A 19 -10.67 -2.86 1.98
N GLN A 20 -11.80 -3.55 1.74
CA GLN A 20 -12.97 -3.59 2.62
C GLN A 20 -12.73 -4.30 3.95
N GLN A 21 -11.55 -4.85 4.20
CA GLN A 21 -11.21 -5.51 5.46
C GLN A 21 -10.17 -4.72 6.27
N LEU A 22 -9.56 -3.68 5.68
CA LEU A 22 -8.50 -2.89 6.32
C LEU A 22 -8.97 -2.20 7.60
N TYR A 23 -10.24 -1.79 7.69
CA TYR A 23 -10.81 -1.21 8.90
C TYR A 23 -10.79 -2.15 10.12
N LYS A 24 -10.59 -3.46 9.92
CA LYS A 24 -10.52 -4.44 11.01
C LYS A 24 -9.15 -4.47 11.70
N ILE A 25 -8.14 -3.81 11.13
CA ILE A 25 -6.76 -3.85 11.63
C ILE A 25 -6.61 -2.88 12.81
N ASN A 26 -6.43 -3.41 14.03
CA ASN A 26 -6.31 -2.61 15.27
C ASN A 26 -4.87 -2.51 15.82
N VAL A 27 -3.89 -3.07 15.10
CA VAL A 27 -2.47 -2.96 15.46
C VAL A 27 -1.86 -1.73 14.79
N PRO A 28 -0.74 -1.18 15.32
CA PRO A 28 0.01 -0.13 14.63
C PRO A 28 0.42 -0.59 13.22
N VAL A 29 0.11 0.23 12.21
CA VAL A 29 0.43 -0.08 10.80
C VAL A 29 1.42 0.93 10.26
N TRP A 30 2.43 0.42 9.56
CA TRP A 30 3.37 1.20 8.77
C TRP A 30 3.16 0.94 7.28
N ILE A 31 2.96 2.00 6.50
CA ILE A 31 2.75 1.94 5.06
C ILE A 31 3.98 2.52 4.35
N ALA A 32 4.65 1.70 3.55
CA ALA A 32 5.80 2.08 2.75
C ALA A 32 5.44 2.05 1.25
N ALA A 33 5.70 3.17 0.56
CA ALA A 33 5.36 3.33 -0.86
C ALA A 33 6.55 3.88 -1.64
N GLY A 34 6.82 3.28 -2.81
CA GLY A 34 7.86 3.72 -3.73
C GLY A 34 7.30 4.64 -4.82
N LYS A 35 7.89 5.82 -5.02
CA LYS A 35 7.48 6.74 -6.09
C LYS A 35 7.55 6.13 -7.50
N TYR A 36 8.48 5.21 -7.71
CA TYR A 36 8.74 4.57 -9.01
C TYR A 36 8.40 3.07 -9.00
N ASP A 37 7.56 2.64 -8.05
CA ASP A 37 7.10 1.26 -8.02
C ASP A 37 6.11 1.04 -9.20
N VAL A 38 6.52 0.20 -10.15
CA VAL A 38 5.73 -0.12 -11.36
C VAL A 38 4.65 -1.17 -11.11
N GLN A 39 4.62 -1.78 -9.92
CA GLN A 39 3.65 -2.81 -9.54
C GLN A 39 2.60 -2.27 -8.58
N CYS A 40 2.98 -1.34 -7.70
CA CYS A 40 2.09 -0.73 -6.72
C CYS A 40 2.16 0.81 -6.77
N PRO A 41 1.28 1.45 -7.55
CA PRO A 41 1.16 2.91 -7.57
C PRO A 41 1.00 3.50 -6.17
N VAL A 42 1.60 4.67 -5.93
CA VAL A 42 1.59 5.36 -4.63
C VAL A 42 0.16 5.68 -4.20
N GLU A 43 -0.73 5.91 -5.16
CA GLU A 43 -2.14 6.20 -4.98
C GLU A 43 -2.84 5.11 -4.15
N PHE A 44 -2.51 3.83 -4.36
CA PHE A 44 -3.10 2.73 -3.58
C PHE A 44 -2.62 2.75 -2.13
N SER A 45 -1.36 3.14 -1.88
CA SER A 45 -0.87 3.30 -0.51
C SER A 45 -1.55 4.46 0.22
N ILE A 46 -1.85 5.55 -0.49
CA ILE A 46 -2.63 6.68 0.03
C ILE A 46 -4.06 6.25 0.33
N GLU A 47 -4.68 5.49 -0.57
CA GLU A 47 -6.02 4.93 -0.38
C GLU A 47 -6.07 4.00 0.85
N MET A 48 -5.11 3.08 0.98
CA MET A 48 -4.97 2.21 2.16
C MET A 48 -4.84 3.02 3.45
N HIS A 49 -4.07 4.12 3.42
CA HIS A 49 -3.95 5.01 4.57
C HIS A 49 -5.31 5.59 4.98
N HIS A 50 -6.15 6.02 4.02
CA HIS A 50 -7.48 6.53 4.33
C HIS A 50 -8.37 5.49 5.00
N TYR A 51 -8.39 4.24 4.52
CA TYR A 51 -9.18 3.17 5.14
C TYR A 51 -8.68 2.80 6.54
N LEU A 52 -7.36 2.81 6.76
CA LEU A 52 -6.74 2.48 8.05
C LEU A 52 -6.84 3.61 9.09
N THR A 53 -6.97 4.87 8.66
CA THR A 53 -6.94 6.05 9.55
C THR A 53 -8.17 6.19 10.44
N SER A 54 -9.25 5.46 10.15
CA SER A 54 -10.43 5.37 11.03
C SER A 54 -10.07 5.00 12.49
N LEU A 55 -8.93 4.34 12.72
CA LEU A 55 -8.53 3.80 14.02
C LEU A 55 -7.41 4.56 14.77
N LYS A 56 -7.02 5.78 14.34
CA LYS A 56 -6.05 6.66 15.05
C LYS A 56 -4.66 6.05 15.37
N LYS A 57 -4.22 5.01 14.66
CA LYS A 57 -2.93 4.31 14.93
C LYS A 57 -2.09 4.03 13.67
N VAL A 58 -2.24 4.83 12.63
CA VAL A 58 -1.40 4.72 11.43
C VAL A 58 -0.26 5.72 11.54
N THR A 59 0.98 5.23 11.56
CA THR A 59 2.15 6.10 11.41
C THR A 59 2.51 6.12 9.93
N THR A 60 2.07 7.17 9.22
CA THR A 60 2.13 7.21 7.75
C THR A 60 3.28 8.05 7.21
N ILE A 61 3.83 7.53 6.11
CA ILE A 61 4.68 8.14 5.08
C ILE A 61 6.12 8.46 5.52
N LEU A 62 7.01 7.50 5.24
CA LEU A 62 8.36 7.85 4.80
C LEU A 62 8.39 7.72 3.27
N PHE A 63 8.30 8.85 2.56
CA PHE A 63 8.88 8.91 1.22
C PHE A 63 10.35 8.52 1.40
N LEU A 64 10.80 7.46 0.73
CA LEU A 64 12.22 7.12 0.62
C LEU A 64 12.94 8.18 -0.23
N LYS A 65 12.92 9.44 0.22
CA LYS A 65 14.01 10.36 -0.06
C LYS A 65 15.07 9.95 0.94
N ARG A 66 16.09 9.22 0.48
CA ARG A 66 17.35 9.00 1.20
C ARG A 66 17.64 10.30 1.97
N LYS A 67 17.64 10.26 3.32
CA LYS A 67 18.19 11.37 4.09
C LYS A 67 19.64 11.49 3.59
N ASN A 68 19.94 12.54 2.84
CA ASN A 68 21.32 13.00 2.75
C ASN A 68 21.66 13.42 4.17
N VAL A 69 22.31 12.52 4.89
CA VAL A 69 23.04 12.81 6.12
C VAL A 69 24.16 13.76 5.70
N SER A 70 23.84 15.05 5.66
CA SER A 70 24.86 16.09 5.55
C SER A 70 25.62 16.07 6.87
N ASN A 71 26.82 15.53 6.79
CA ASN A 71 27.81 15.50 7.84
C ASN A 71 28.15 16.96 8.21
N LYS A 72 27.67 17.42 9.37
CA LYS A 72 28.14 18.68 9.96
C LYS A 72 29.44 18.36 10.69
N ASN A 73 30.56 18.69 10.06
CA ASN A 73 31.80 19.04 10.75
C ASN A 73 31.74 20.51 11.19
#